data_AF-A0AA96S9Z2-F1
#
_entry.id   AF-A0AA96S9Z2-F1
#
_cell.length_a   1.000
_cell.length_b   1.000
_cell.length_c   1.000
_cell.angle_alpha   90.00
_cell.angle_beta   90.00
_cell.angle_gamma   90.00
#
_symmetry.space_group_name_H-M   'P 1'
#
loop_
_entity.id
_entity.type
_entity.pdbx_description
1 polymer ?
#
loop_
_entity_poly.entity_id
_entity_poly.type
_entity_poly.pdbx_seq_one_letter_code
_entity_poly.pdbx_strand_id
1 'polypeptide(L)' 'MNEVKAVVETLPISGSEDFAYYLGKIPGSMFYWSKAGGGPVYPYHPTFTINEDSLIMAAKARAAVVTEYFRQE' A
#
# COMPACT_ATOMS: atom_id res chain seq x y z
N MET A 1 0.05 6.97 17.84
CA MET A 1 0.11 6.97 16.37
C MET A 1 1.58 7.07 15.90
N ASN A 2 2.46 6.19 16.40
CA ASN A 2 3.92 6.20 16.14
C ASN A 2 4.40 4.94 15.40
N GLU A 3 3.49 4.20 14.78
CA GLU A 3 3.82 2.89 14.18
C GLU A 3 4.30 3.01 12.73
N VAL A 4 3.78 3.98 11.95
CA VAL A 4 4.28 4.28 10.61
C VAL A 4 5.39 5.32 10.72
N LYS A 5 6.62 4.94 10.38
CA LYS A 5 7.81 5.80 10.52
C LYS A 5 8.12 6.63 9.26
N ALA A 6 7.78 6.10 8.09
CA ALA A 6 8.05 6.75 6.81
C ALA A 6 7.13 6.19 5.72
N VAL A 7 6.84 7.02 4.72
CA VAL A 7 6.30 6.63 3.42
C VAL A 7 7.39 6.95 2.41
N VAL A 8 7.70 5.99 1.53
CA VAL A 8 8.73 6.15 0.50
C VAL A 8 8.09 6.09 -0.88
N GLU A 9 8.52 6.98 -1.77
CA GLU A 9 8.09 6.95 -3.15
C GLU A 9 8.72 5.76 -3.87
N THR A 10 7.91 5.02 -4.62
CA THR A 10 8.39 3.89 -5.42
C THR A 10 8.74 4.38 -6.82
N LEU A 11 9.59 3.62 -7.53
CA LEU A 11 9.64 3.78 -8.98
C LEU A 11 8.24 3.50 -9.58
N PRO A 12 7.88 4.10 -10.72
CA PRO A 12 6.64 3.77 -11.41
C PRO A 12 6.51 2.25 -11.64
N ILE A 13 5.43 1.66 -11.15
CA ILE A 13 5.10 0.24 -11.29
C ILE A 13 4.00 0.10 -12.36
N SER A 14 3.93 -1.04 -13.07
CA SER A 14 3.16 -1.21 -14.32
C SER A 14 1.77 -0.56 -14.35
N GLY A 15 1.43 0.10 -15.46
CA GLY A 15 0.25 0.97 -15.60
C GLY A 15 -1.10 0.32 -15.90
N SER A 16 -1.33 -0.95 -15.55
CA SER A 16 -2.64 -1.62 -15.76
C SER A 16 -3.50 -1.69 -14.49
N GLU A 17 -3.24 -0.82 -13.52
CA GLU A 17 -3.97 -0.74 -12.26
C GLU A 17 -5.25 0.11 -12.41
N ASP A 18 -6.41 -0.46 -12.10
CA ASP A 18 -7.69 0.23 -12.29
C ASP A 18 -7.91 1.38 -11.31
N PHE A 19 -7.14 1.42 -10.21
CA PHE A 19 -7.14 2.53 -9.27
C PHE A 19 -6.80 3.88 -9.94
N ALA A 20 -6.03 3.85 -11.04
CA ALA A 20 -5.70 5.03 -11.85
C ALA A 20 -6.96 5.78 -12.34
N TYR A 21 -8.07 5.06 -12.56
CA TYR A 21 -9.34 5.68 -12.95
C TYR A 21 -9.86 6.65 -11.88
N TYR A 22 -9.69 6.34 -10.59
CA TYR A 22 -10.09 7.23 -9.49
C TYR A 22 -9.14 8.42 -9.35
N LEU A 23 -7.84 8.20 -9.53
CA LEU A 23 -6.82 9.25 -9.47
C LEU A 23 -6.98 10.30 -10.58
N GLY A 24 -7.60 9.94 -11.71
CA GLY A 24 -7.98 10.89 -12.76
C GLY A 24 -9.18 11.78 -12.41
N LYS A 25 -9.92 11.48 -11.33
CA LYS A 25 -11.15 12.20 -10.93
C LYS A 25 -10.98 13.05 -9.69
N ILE A 26 -10.24 12.56 -8.71
CA ILE A 26 -10.00 13.24 -7.43
C ILE A 26 -8.55 13.07 -7.01
N PRO A 27 -7.98 14.04 -6.26
CA PRO A 27 -6.66 13.85 -5.66
C PRO A 27 -6.65 12.60 -4.77
N GLY A 28 -5.67 11.74 -4.98
CA GLY A 28 -5.52 10.52 -4.22
C GLY A 28 -4.12 9.94 -4.34
N SER A 29 -3.86 8.90 -3.58
CA SER A 29 -2.60 8.15 -3.61
C SER A 29 -2.88 6.68 -3.38
N MET A 30 -2.17 5.81 -4.12
CA MET A 30 -2.17 4.37 -3.88
C MET A 30 -0.85 3.97 -3.22
N PHE A 31 -0.94 3.20 -2.15
CA PHE A 31 0.22 2.68 -1.43
C PHE A 31 0.35 1.19 -1.65
N TYR A 32 1.58 0.72 -1.84
CA TYR A 32 1.89 -0.69 -1.86
C TYR A 32 2.34 -1.14 -0.47
N TRP A 33 1.79 -2.26 -0.02
CA TRP A 33 2.32 -2.99 1.14
C TRP A 33 2.64 -4.40 0.68
N SER A 34 3.88 -4.82 0.86
CA SER A 34 4.24 -6.24 0.79
C SER A 34 5.62 -6.42 1.37
N LYS A 35 5.78 -7.50 2.13
CA LYS A 35 7.06 -8.16 2.28
C LYS A 35 6.89 -9.53 1.65
N ALA A 36 7.39 -9.70 0.42
CA ALA A 36 7.61 -11.06 -0.07
C ALA A 36 8.52 -11.79 0.92
N GLY A 37 8.28 -13.09 1.13
CA GLY A 37 9.02 -13.95 2.05
C GLY A 37 10.47 -14.20 1.64
N GLY A 38 11.26 -13.14 1.41
CA GLY A 38 12.69 -13.21 1.07
C GLY A 38 13.03 -13.65 -0.36
N GLY A 39 12.03 -13.77 -1.25
CA GLY A 39 12.20 -14.25 -2.63
C GLY A 39 11.49 -13.37 -3.68
N PRO A 40 11.65 -13.71 -4.97
CA PRO A 40 11.01 -12.99 -6.07
C PRO A 40 9.48 -13.04 -5.96
N VAL A 41 8.85 -11.89 -6.23
CA VAL A 41 7.39 -11.70 -6.13
C VAL A 41 6.77 -12.03 -7.49
N TYR A 42 5.94 -13.07 -7.55
CA TYR A 42 5.16 -13.40 -8.74
C TYR A 42 3.66 -13.40 -8.40
N PRO A 43 2.98 -12.24 -8.45
CA PRO A 43 1.62 -12.09 -7.92
C PRO A 43 0.58 -12.94 -8.66
N TYR A 44 0.89 -13.41 -9.87
CA TYR A 44 0.02 -14.25 -10.69
C TYR A 44 0.44 -15.73 -10.71
N HIS A 45 1.43 -16.13 -9.90
CA HIS A 45 1.93 -17.50 -9.88
C HIS A 45 1.25 -18.34 -8.78
N PRO A 46 0.96 -19.63 -8.99
CA PRO A 46 0.31 -20.48 -7.98
C PRO A 46 1.07 -20.61 -6.65
N THR A 47 2.39 -20.39 -6.67
CA THR A 47 3.24 -20.42 -5.46
C THR A 47 3.41 -19.04 -4.83
N PHE A 48 2.62 -18.05 -5.26
CA PHE A 48 2.60 -16.74 -4.63
C PHE A 48 2.24 -16.89 -3.17
N THR A 49 3.06 -16.31 -2.31
CA THR A 49 2.83 -16.25 -0.87
C THR A 49 3.06 -14.84 -0.39
N ILE A 50 2.38 -14.49 0.69
CA ILE A 50 2.53 -13.21 1.37
C ILE A 50 3.04 -13.45 2.78
N ASN A 51 3.81 -12.51 3.31
CA ASN A 51 4.01 -12.45 4.75
C ASN A 51 2.74 -11.88 5.39
N GLU A 52 2.02 -12.69 6.17
CA GLU A 52 0.78 -12.28 6.83
C GLU A 52 0.98 -11.12 7.84
N ASP A 53 2.18 -10.94 8.39
CA ASP A 53 2.50 -9.76 9.22
C ASP A 53 2.34 -8.45 8.44
N SER A 54 2.40 -8.49 7.11
CA SER A 54 2.15 -7.31 6.27
C SER A 54 0.69 -6.86 6.26
N LEU A 55 -0.26 -7.74 6.59
CA LEU A 55 -1.69 -7.41 6.64
C LEU A 55 -1.99 -6.43 7.78
N ILE A 56 -1.47 -6.70 8.98
CA ILE A 56 -1.66 -5.81 10.12
C ILE A 56 -0.94 -4.47 9.92
N MET A 57 0.22 -4.48 9.27
CA MET A 57 0.93 -3.24 8.89
C MET A 57 0.10 -2.40 7.93
N ALA A 58 -0.52 -3.02 6.91
CA ALA A 58 -1.39 -2.32 5.95
C ALA A 58 -2.61 -1.68 6.64
N ALA A 59 -3.27 -2.42 7.52
CA ALA A 59 -4.43 -1.93 8.27
C ALA A 59 -4.06 -0.71 9.14
N LYS A 60 -2.94 -0.81 9.87
CA LYS A 60 -2.42 0.28 10.71
C LYS A 60 -2.03 1.50 9.89
N ALA A 61 -1.36 1.30 8.76
CA ALA A 61 -0.98 2.40 7.86
C ALA A 61 -2.20 3.13 7.31
N ARG A 62 -3.20 2.38 6.83
CA ARG A 62 -4.44 2.96 6.31
C ARG A 62 -5.22 3.71 7.39
N ALA A 63 -5.34 3.13 8.59
CA ALA A 63 -5.99 3.79 9.72
C ALA A 63 -5.28 5.09 10.10
N ALA A 64 -3.96 5.10 10.18
CA ALA A 64 -3.18 6.29 10.48
C ALA A 64 -3.40 7.42 9.45
N VAL A 65 -3.41 7.08 8.14
CA VAL A 65 -3.68 8.05 7.07
C VAL A 65 -5.10 8.63 7.19
N VAL A 66 -6.11 7.77 7.36
CA VAL A 66 -7.51 8.21 7.48
C VAL A 66 -7.70 9.08 8.71
N THR A 67 -7.21 8.64 9.87
CA THR A 67 -7.33 9.41 11.11
C THR A 67 -6.64 10.76 11.00
N GLU A 68 -5.41 10.83 10.47
CA GLU A 68 -4.71 12.12 10.34
C GLU A 68 -5.38 13.04 9.32
N TYR A 69 -5.87 12.50 8.19
CA TYR A 69 -6.59 13.28 7.19
C TYR A 69 -7.83 13.98 7.77
N PHE A 70 -8.60 13.27 8.61
CA PHE A 70 -9.80 13.83 9.25
C PHE A 70 -9.53 14.56 10.57
N ARG A 71 -8.31 14.49 11.13
CA ARG A 71 -7.92 15.22 12.35
C ARG A 71 -7.59 16.69 12.07
N GLN A 72 -7.47 17.10 10.81
CA GLN A 72 -7.11 18.48 10.45
C GLN A 72 -8.28 19.48 10.54
N GLU A 73 -9.28 19.21 11.40
CA GLU A 73 -10.25 20.21 11.87
C GLU A 73 -9.77 20.90 13.15
#